data_AF-A0A7W1AIC1-F1
#
_entry.id   AF-A0A7W1AIC1-F1
#
_cell.length_a   1.000
_cell.length_b   1.000
_cell.length_c   1.000
_cell.angle_alpha   90.00
_cell.angle_beta   90.00
_cell.angle_gamma   90.00
#
_symmetry.space_group_name_H-M   'P 1'
#
loop_
_entity.id
_entity.type
_entity.pdbx_description
1 polymer ?
#
loop_
_entity_poly.entity_id
_entity_poly.type
_entity_poly.pdbx_seq_one_letter_code
_entity_poly.pdbx_strand_id
1 'polypeptide(L)'
;MRCAAVIAILLLATSCSFVFTSGPKSGPARSYPDCTSSMAWPIIDGVFTALFLTATITAIASDDKSSTSFDDDDSEASKAAQITSSALFTAAAGVSAYVGYRRVSRCRHAREQFLAQYPQGMQPYAQPYPQPYAQPYPQPYPAQQQQPYPQPYPAQQQPAPLPAPEPNVPTALGTEGDV
;
A
#
# COMPACT_ATOMS: atom_id res chain seq x y z
N MET A 1 -29.31 -12.19 -15.37
CA MET A 1 -28.18 -13.00 -14.84
C MET A 1 -26.79 -12.49 -15.25
N ARG A 2 -26.55 -12.10 -16.53
CA ARG A 2 -25.21 -11.62 -16.98
C ARG A 2 -24.64 -10.40 -16.23
N CYS A 3 -25.48 -9.43 -15.87
CA CYS A 3 -25.02 -8.26 -15.09
C CYS A 3 -24.60 -8.62 -13.65
N ALA A 4 -25.26 -9.59 -13.02
CA ALA A 4 -24.91 -10.03 -11.66
C ALA A 4 -23.54 -10.71 -11.62
N ALA A 5 -23.20 -11.50 -12.64
CA ALA A 5 -21.89 -12.12 -12.76
C ALA A 5 -20.75 -11.09 -12.95
N VAL A 6 -20.97 -10.05 -13.75
CA VAL A 6 -19.98 -8.97 -13.94
C VAL A 6 -19.77 -8.17 -12.66
N ILE A 7 -20.85 -7.88 -11.92
CA ILE A 7 -20.76 -7.20 -10.61
C ILE A 7 -20.01 -8.08 -9.61
N ALA A 8 -20.32 -9.38 -9.51
CA ALA A 8 -19.61 -10.30 -8.63
C ALA A 8 -18.11 -10.41 -8.94
N ILE A 9 -17.74 -10.43 -10.23
CA ILE A 9 -16.33 -10.46 -10.67
C ILE A 9 -15.61 -9.14 -10.34
N LEU A 10 -16.26 -8.00 -10.56
CA LEU A 10 -15.71 -6.69 -10.17
C LEU A 10 -15.52 -6.59 -8.65
N LEU A 11 -16.42 -7.19 -7.86
CA LEU A 11 -16.32 -7.21 -6.39
C LEU A 11 -15.25 -8.16 -5.86
N LEU A 12 -15.05 -9.30 -6.53
CA LEU A 12 -13.92 -10.19 -6.24
C LEU A 12 -12.58 -9.54 -6.62
N ALA A 13 -12.56 -8.70 -7.65
CA ALA A 13 -11.36 -7.94 -8.02
C ALA A 13 -11.06 -6.78 -7.05
N THR A 14 -12.08 -6.11 -6.50
CA THR A 14 -11.88 -5.02 -5.52
C THR A 14 -11.62 -5.52 -4.10
N SER A 15 -12.15 -6.67 -3.69
CA SER A 15 -11.89 -7.24 -2.35
C SER A 15 -10.45 -7.71 -2.13
N CYS A 16 -9.60 -7.68 -3.17
CA CYS A 16 -8.16 -7.92 -3.08
C CYS A 16 -7.37 -6.69 -2.55
N SER A 17 -8.02 -5.58 -2.19
CA SER A 17 -7.38 -4.39 -1.56
C SER A 17 -6.41 -4.73 -0.43
N PHE A 18 -6.69 -5.80 0.32
CA PHE A 18 -5.80 -6.30 1.37
C PHE A 18 -4.39 -6.65 0.89
N VAL A 19 -4.27 -7.19 -0.33
CA VAL A 19 -3.00 -7.58 -0.96
C VAL A 19 -2.15 -6.34 -1.24
N PHE A 20 -2.76 -5.18 -1.49
CA PHE A 20 -2.07 -3.92 -1.73
C PHE A 20 -1.69 -3.18 -0.44
N THR A 21 -2.10 -3.68 0.73
CA THR A 21 -1.69 -3.12 2.03
C THR A 21 -0.58 -3.95 2.66
N SER A 22 0.63 -3.38 2.67
CA SER A 22 1.76 -3.93 3.41
C SER A 22 1.84 -3.31 4.80
N GLY A 23 1.85 -4.15 5.83
CA GLY A 23 2.18 -3.71 7.18
C GLY A 23 3.66 -3.36 7.32
N PRO A 24 4.07 -2.75 8.45
CA PRO A 24 5.47 -2.42 8.70
C PRO A 24 6.32 -3.71 8.73
N LYS A 25 7.35 -3.78 7.88
CA LYS A 25 8.35 -4.85 7.89
C LYS A 25 9.44 -4.51 8.91
N SER A 26 9.99 -5.53 9.56
CA SER A 26 11.19 -5.38 10.38
C SER A 26 12.38 -5.07 9.48
N GLY A 27 12.82 -3.81 9.50
CA GLY A 27 14.04 -3.34 8.85
C GLY A 27 15.11 -2.97 9.87
N PRO A 28 16.31 -2.56 9.42
CA PRO A 28 17.33 -1.97 10.28
C PRO A 28 16.75 -0.84 11.12
N ALA A 29 17.22 -0.65 12.36
CA ALA A 29 16.67 0.34 13.32
C ALA A 29 16.66 1.81 12.83
N ARG A 30 17.36 2.11 11.72
CA ARG A 30 17.45 3.44 11.10
C ARG A 30 16.80 3.53 9.72
N SER A 31 16.17 2.47 9.21
CA SER A 31 15.45 2.54 7.93
C SER A 31 14.03 3.07 8.13
N TYR A 32 13.60 3.99 7.27
CA TYR A 32 12.22 4.47 7.29
C TYR A 32 11.23 3.32 7.04
N PRO A 33 10.13 3.19 7.81
CA PRO A 33 9.20 2.09 7.63
C PRO A 33 8.55 2.08 6.23
N ASP A 34 8.85 1.04 5.47
CA ASP A 34 8.34 0.84 4.11
C ASP A 34 7.03 0.04 4.15
N CYS A 35 5.92 0.78 4.23
CA CYS A 35 4.58 0.23 4.39
C CYS A 35 3.54 1.17 3.76
N THR A 36 2.36 0.62 3.44
CA THR A 36 1.27 1.37 2.79
C THR A 36 0.69 2.38 3.79
N SER A 37 0.96 3.67 3.57
CA SER A 37 0.42 4.76 4.41
C SER A 37 -0.86 5.40 3.88
N SER A 38 -1.24 5.07 2.63
CA SER A 38 -2.44 5.63 2.02
C SER A 38 -3.69 4.97 2.61
N MET A 39 -4.64 5.80 3.07
CA MET A 39 -5.97 5.36 3.52
C MET A 39 -6.94 5.14 2.34
N ALA A 40 -6.51 5.38 1.09
CA ALA A 40 -7.40 5.29 -0.07
C ALA A 40 -8.04 3.90 -0.21
N TRP A 41 -7.25 2.82 -0.08
CA TRP A 41 -7.73 1.46 -0.23
C TRP A 41 -8.76 1.06 0.86
N PRO A 42 -8.48 1.21 2.17
CA PRO A 42 -9.47 0.94 3.21
C PRO A 42 -10.76 1.77 3.09
N ILE A 43 -10.68 3.02 2.62
CA ILE A 43 -11.87 3.87 2.43
C ILE A 43 -12.74 3.30 1.31
N ILE A 44 -12.14 2.92 0.18
CA ILE A 44 -12.88 2.32 -0.94
C ILE A 44 -13.58 1.03 -0.47
N ASP A 45 -12.87 0.15 0.24
CA ASP A 45 -13.44 -1.07 0.82
C ASP A 45 -14.60 -0.77 1.78
N GLY A 46 -14.45 0.27 2.60
CA GLY A 46 -15.47 0.74 3.53
C GLY A 46 -16.75 1.21 2.84
N VAL A 47 -16.63 1.98 1.74
CA VAL A 47 -17.79 2.44 0.95
C VAL A 47 -18.53 1.26 0.33
N PHE A 48 -17.81 0.30 -0.26
CA PHE A 48 -18.45 -0.90 -0.79
C PHE A 48 -19.13 -1.71 0.31
N THR A 49 -18.45 -1.93 1.45
CA THR A 49 -19.02 -2.64 2.59
C THR A 49 -20.31 -1.98 3.07
N ALA A 50 -20.32 -0.65 3.20
CA ALA A 50 -21.51 0.10 3.59
C ALA A 50 -22.67 -0.06 2.59
N LEU A 51 -22.38 -0.01 1.28
CA LEU A 51 -23.38 -0.23 0.24
C LEU A 51 -23.97 -1.65 0.30
N PHE A 52 -23.14 -2.69 0.43
CA PHE A 52 -23.61 -4.08 0.53
C PHE A 52 -24.37 -4.33 1.82
N LEU A 53 -23.90 -3.78 2.94
CA LEU A 53 -24.58 -3.87 4.21
C LEU A 53 -25.96 -3.22 4.12
N THR A 54 -26.06 -2.04 3.50
CA THR A 54 -27.34 -1.35 3.30
C THR A 54 -28.28 -2.18 2.44
N ALA A 55 -27.82 -2.71 1.31
CA ALA A 55 -28.63 -3.58 0.45
C ALA A 55 -29.11 -4.84 1.19
N THR A 56 -28.24 -5.44 2.01
CA THR A 56 -28.54 -6.62 2.82
C THR A 56 -29.59 -6.30 3.89
N ILE A 57 -29.46 -5.18 4.59
CA ILE A 57 -30.44 -4.72 5.58
C ILE A 57 -31.80 -4.47 4.92
N THR A 58 -31.83 -3.80 3.75
CA THR A 58 -33.09 -3.54 3.04
C THR A 58 -33.77 -4.83 2.60
N ALA A 59 -33.00 -5.82 2.13
CA ALA A 59 -33.54 -7.13 1.73
C ALA A 59 -34.09 -7.93 2.91
N ILE A 60 -33.48 -7.81 4.10
CA ILE A 60 -33.97 -8.44 5.32
C ILE A 60 -35.20 -7.68 5.87
N ALA A 61 -35.21 -6.35 5.77
CA ALA A 61 -36.29 -5.51 6.30
C ALA A 61 -37.54 -5.50 5.41
N SER A 62 -37.45 -5.92 4.16
CA SER A 62 -38.61 -6.11 3.28
C SER A 62 -39.37 -7.39 3.63
N ASP A 63 -40.12 -7.35 4.74
CA ASP A 63 -41.13 -8.37 5.09
C ASP A 63 -42.36 -8.24 4.16
N ASP A 64 -42.63 -9.29 3.37
CA ASP A 64 -43.90 -9.84 2.83
C ASP A 64 -45.11 -8.96 2.45
N LYS A 65 -45.01 -7.63 2.36
CA LYS A 65 -46.14 -6.76 1.96
C LYS A 65 -46.24 -6.46 0.45
N SER A 66 -45.50 -7.18 -0.39
CA SER A 66 -45.56 -7.06 -1.85
C SER A 66 -45.97 -8.39 -2.50
N SER A 67 -47.14 -8.89 -2.10
CA SER A 67 -47.88 -9.90 -2.83
C SER A 67 -48.56 -9.29 -4.05
N THR A 68 -47.85 -9.20 -5.19
CA THR A 68 -48.49 -9.16 -6.51
C THR A 68 -47.63 -9.90 -7.51
N SER A 69 -48.04 -11.14 -7.84
CA SER A 69 -47.59 -12.03 -8.93
C SER A 69 -46.08 -12.34 -8.96
N PHE A 70 -45.61 -13.58 -8.84
CA PHE A 70 -45.98 -14.75 -9.62
C PHE A 70 -45.74 -16.03 -8.79
N ASP A 71 -46.65 -17.00 -8.91
CA ASP A 71 -46.49 -18.38 -8.43
C ASP A 71 -45.19 -19.00 -8.95
N ASP A 72 -44.27 -19.35 -8.05
CA ASP A 72 -43.20 -20.35 -8.27
C ASP A 72 -42.78 -20.90 -6.89
N ASP A 73 -43.22 -22.12 -6.59
CA ASP A 73 -42.97 -22.90 -5.36
C ASP A 73 -41.48 -23.25 -5.13
N ASP A 74 -40.59 -22.89 -6.06
CA ASP A 74 -39.13 -23.07 -5.95
C ASP A 74 -38.42 -21.85 -5.31
N SER A 75 -39.16 -20.81 -4.92
CA SER A 75 -38.60 -19.49 -4.58
C SER A 75 -38.05 -19.33 -3.16
N GLU A 76 -38.51 -20.11 -2.17
CA GLU A 76 -38.03 -19.99 -0.78
C GLU A 76 -36.55 -20.39 -0.64
N ALA A 77 -36.15 -21.49 -1.29
CA ALA A 77 -34.74 -21.89 -1.32
C ALA A 77 -33.86 -20.81 -1.97
N SER A 78 -34.39 -20.07 -2.96
CA SER A 78 -33.66 -18.99 -3.64
C SER A 78 -33.46 -17.76 -2.75
N LYS A 79 -34.47 -17.36 -1.96
CA LYS A 79 -34.38 -16.23 -1.02
C LYS A 79 -33.37 -16.52 0.10
N ALA A 80 -33.44 -17.71 0.69
CA ALA A 80 -32.50 -18.15 1.71
C ALA A 80 -31.06 -18.18 1.17
N ALA A 81 -30.86 -18.68 -0.05
CA ALA A 81 -29.56 -18.65 -0.72
C ALA A 81 -29.07 -17.22 -0.98
N GLN A 82 -29.96 -16.30 -1.34
CA GLN A 82 -29.60 -14.90 -1.61
C GLN A 82 -29.21 -14.15 -0.34
N ILE A 83 -29.94 -14.33 0.76
CA ILE A 83 -29.62 -13.73 2.06
C ILE A 83 -28.32 -14.33 2.63
N THR A 84 -28.15 -15.64 2.52
CA THR A 84 -26.93 -16.31 3.02
C THR A 84 -25.70 -15.85 2.26
N SER A 85 -25.78 -15.73 0.93
CA SER A 85 -24.65 -15.26 0.12
C SER A 85 -24.31 -13.80 0.40
N SER A 86 -25.31 -12.90 0.49
CA SER A 86 -25.04 -11.48 0.81
C SER A 86 -24.42 -11.32 2.20
N ALA A 87 -24.89 -12.06 3.20
CA ALA A 87 -24.33 -12.05 4.55
C ALA A 87 -22.85 -12.48 4.56
N LEU A 88 -22.51 -13.54 3.83
CA LEU A 88 -21.12 -14.01 3.71
C LEU A 88 -20.22 -12.95 3.04
N PHE A 89 -20.70 -12.31 1.97
CA PHE A 89 -19.95 -11.24 1.31
C PHE A 89 -19.75 -10.03 2.22
N THR A 90 -20.79 -9.59 2.94
CA THR A 90 -20.70 -8.48 3.90
C THR A 90 -19.73 -8.82 5.03
N ALA A 91 -19.77 -10.04 5.56
CA ALA A 91 -18.83 -10.47 6.58
C ALA A 91 -17.38 -10.50 6.07
N ALA A 92 -17.14 -11.07 4.89
CA ALA A 92 -15.82 -11.12 4.27
C ALA A 92 -15.26 -9.72 3.99
N ALA A 93 -16.08 -8.82 3.44
CA ALA A 93 -15.72 -7.43 3.17
C ALA A 93 -15.47 -6.63 4.47
N GLY A 94 -16.29 -6.85 5.50
CA GLY A 94 -16.10 -6.23 6.81
C GLY A 94 -14.79 -6.66 7.47
N VAL A 95 -14.46 -7.96 7.42
CA VAL A 95 -13.19 -8.49 7.94
C VAL A 95 -12.00 -7.94 7.13
N SER A 96 -12.08 -7.93 5.80
CA SER A 96 -10.97 -7.41 4.97
C SER A 96 -10.70 -5.94 5.24
N ALA A 97 -11.75 -5.11 5.33
CA ALA A 97 -11.64 -3.71 5.70
C ALA A 97 -11.02 -3.55 7.10
N TYR A 98 -11.49 -4.32 8.09
CA TYR A 98 -10.95 -4.29 9.45
C TYR A 98 -9.45 -4.60 9.48
N VAL A 99 -8.99 -5.67 8.81
CA VAL A 99 -7.56 -6.01 8.80
C VAL A 99 -6.75 -4.96 8.01
N GLY A 100 -7.30 -4.42 6.91
CA GLY A 100 -6.70 -3.31 6.17
C GLY A 100 -6.46 -2.07 7.04
N TYR A 101 -7.48 -1.63 7.79
CA TYR A 101 -7.38 -0.54 8.76
C TYR A 101 -6.32 -0.80 9.85
N ARG A 102 -6.24 -2.03 10.38
CA ARG A 102 -5.22 -2.40 11.38
C ARG A 102 -3.80 -2.36 10.81
N ARG A 103 -3.60 -2.76 9.54
CA ARG A 103 -2.28 -2.71 8.89
C ARG A 103 -1.82 -1.27 8.66
N VAL A 104 -2.70 -0.42 8.13
CA VAL A 104 -2.38 0.99 7.86
C VAL A 104 -2.16 1.77 9.15
N SER A 105 -2.97 1.55 10.19
CA SER A 105 -2.78 2.21 11.50
C SER A 105 -1.44 1.83 12.16
N ARG A 106 -1.06 0.55 12.14
CA ARG A 106 0.26 0.11 12.63
C ARG A 106 1.41 0.76 11.83
N CYS A 107 1.28 0.86 10.51
CA CYS A 107 2.26 1.54 9.67
C CYS A 107 2.40 3.03 10.06
N ARG A 108 1.27 3.70 10.29
CA ARG A 108 1.24 5.12 10.68
C ARG A 108 1.94 5.34 12.03
N HIS A 109 1.61 4.52 13.03
CA HIS A 109 2.28 4.58 14.33
C HIS A 109 3.77 4.27 14.25
N ALA A 110 4.18 3.27 13.45
CA ALA A 110 5.60 2.98 13.26
C ALA A 110 6.35 4.17 12.64
N ARG A 111 5.73 4.87 11.67
CA ARG A 111 6.30 6.09 11.08
C ARG A 111 6.35 7.26 12.05
N GLU A 112 5.31 7.46 12.85
CA GLU A 112 5.27 8.49 13.89
C GLU A 112 6.36 8.27 14.94
N GLN A 113 6.51 7.03 15.43
CA GLN A 113 7.57 6.64 16.36
C GLN A 113 8.96 6.85 15.76
N PHE A 114 9.13 6.45 14.49
CA PHE A 114 10.38 6.66 13.77
C PHE A 114 10.73 8.15 13.66
N LEU A 115 9.78 9.00 13.25
CA LEU A 115 9.98 10.44 13.13
C LEU A 115 10.23 11.11 14.49
N ALA A 116 9.58 10.63 15.55
CA ALA A 116 9.81 11.10 16.91
C ALA A 116 11.22 10.76 17.42
N GLN A 117 11.77 9.59 17.03
CA GLN A 117 13.12 9.17 17.40
C GLN A 117 14.21 9.86 16.57
N TYR A 118 13.92 10.25 15.32
CA TYR A 118 14.89 10.84 14.38
C TYR A 118 14.42 12.19 13.79
N PRO A 119 14.19 13.24 14.60
CA PRO A 119 13.61 14.51 14.15
C PRO A 119 14.51 15.34 13.22
N GLN A 120 15.84 15.11 13.25
CA GLN A 120 16.84 15.93 12.53
C GLN A 120 17.46 15.23 11.31
N GLY A 121 17.21 13.92 11.11
CA GLY A 121 18.06 13.08 10.26
C GLY A 121 17.45 12.56 8.96
N MET A 122 16.17 12.81 8.71
CA MET A 122 15.48 12.23 7.56
C MET A 122 14.73 13.32 6.82
N GLN A 123 15.39 13.96 5.85
CA GLN A 123 14.63 14.37 4.68
C GLN A 123 14.02 13.08 4.12
N PRO A 124 12.69 12.92 4.12
CA PRO A 124 12.08 11.77 3.48
C PRO A 124 12.64 11.75 2.07
N TYR A 125 13.37 10.68 1.73
CA TYR A 125 13.93 10.48 0.40
C TYR A 125 12.86 10.92 -0.59
N ALA A 126 13.06 12.07 -1.22
CA ALA A 126 12.13 12.60 -2.17
C ALA A 126 11.93 11.48 -3.17
N GLN A 127 10.73 10.91 -3.21
CA GLN A 127 10.33 10.02 -4.28
C GLN A 127 10.82 10.72 -5.55
N PRO A 128 11.68 10.09 -6.38
CA PRO A 128 11.99 10.66 -7.66
C PRO A 128 10.65 10.69 -8.40
N TYR A 129 9.97 11.83 -8.34
CA TYR A 129 8.88 12.11 -9.25
C TYR A 129 9.44 11.78 -10.62
N PRO A 130 8.76 10.95 -11.45
CA PRO A 130 9.15 10.83 -12.83
C PRO A 130 9.15 12.25 -13.36
N GLN A 131 10.34 12.78 -13.61
CA GLN A 131 10.51 14.05 -14.30
C GLN A 131 9.63 13.91 -15.55
N PRO A 132 8.64 14.80 -15.75
CA PRO A 132 7.94 14.84 -17.02
C PRO A 132 9.05 14.90 -18.05
N TYR A 133 9.11 13.90 -18.92
CA TYR A 133 10.03 13.86 -20.05
C TYR A 133 9.96 15.24 -20.70
N ALA A 134 11.02 16.03 -20.51
CA ALA A 134 11.12 17.32 -21.16
C ALA A 134 11.01 16.98 -22.65
N GLN A 135 9.89 17.37 -23.27
CA GLN A 135 9.78 17.25 -24.70
C GLN A 135 10.97 18.03 -25.27
N PRO A 136 11.82 17.39 -26.10
CA PRO A 136 12.90 18.12 -26.74
C PRO A 136 12.25 19.20 -27.59
N TYR A 137 12.34 20.45 -27.15
CA TYR A 137 12.07 21.58 -28.01
C TYR A 137 12.98 21.45 -29.24
N PRO A 138 12.46 21.63 -30.47
CA PRO A 138 13.30 21.64 -31.65
C PRO A 138 14.35 22.75 -31.51
N GLN A 139 15.62 22.34 -31.48
CA GLN A 139 16.76 23.25 -31.47
C GLN A 139 16.77 24.07 -32.77
N PRO A 140 16.84 25.41 -32.69
CA PRO A 140 17.29 26.21 -33.82
C PRO A 140 18.77 25.93 -34.05
N TYR A 141 19.11 25.66 -35.31
CA TYR A 141 20.45 25.34 -35.81
C TYR A 141 21.53 26.30 -35.26
N PRO A 142 22.67 25.78 -34.74
CA PRO A 142 23.75 26.64 -34.25
C PRO A 142 24.55 27.25 -35.41
N ALA A 143 24.73 28.57 -35.37
CA ALA A 143 25.80 29.23 -36.10
C ALA A 143 27.14 28.82 -35.50
N GLN A 144 28.06 28.32 -36.33
CA GLN A 144 29.40 27.92 -35.93
C GLN A 144 30.14 29.07 -35.24
N GLN A 145 30.46 28.92 -33.96
CA GLN A 145 31.48 29.72 -33.29
C GLN A 145 32.75 28.90 -33.13
N GLN A 146 33.85 29.52 -33.51
CA GLN A 146 35.20 28.98 -33.58
C GLN A 146 35.71 28.58 -32.19
N GLN A 147 36.31 27.40 -32.08
CA GLN A 147 36.94 26.90 -30.85
C GLN A 147 38.27 27.62 -30.55
N PRO A 148 38.47 28.14 -29.33
CA PRO A 148 39.79 28.41 -28.77
C PRO A 148 40.40 27.15 -28.13
N TYR A 149 41.73 27.05 -28.22
CA TYR A 149 42.59 25.91 -27.86
C TYR A 149 42.39 25.32 -26.44
N PRO A 150 42.69 24.01 -26.25
CA PRO A 150 42.67 23.37 -24.94
C PRO A 150 43.84 23.82 -24.04
N GLN A 151 43.51 24.14 -22.79
CA GLN A 151 44.49 24.31 -21.70
C GLN A 151 44.92 22.94 -21.15
N PRO A 152 46.22 22.72 -20.86
CA PRO A 152 46.69 21.54 -20.14
C PRO A 152 46.33 21.65 -18.66
N TYR A 153 45.58 20.68 -18.14
CA TYR A 153 45.28 20.59 -16.71
C TYR A 153 46.50 20.08 -15.92
N PRO A 154 46.77 20.65 -14.72
CA PRO A 154 47.81 20.16 -13.82
C PRO A 154 47.43 18.78 -13.24
N ALA A 155 48.44 17.92 -13.09
CA ALA A 155 48.31 16.59 -12.51
C ALA A 155 47.77 16.69 -11.07
N GLN A 156 46.59 16.11 -10.82
CA GLN A 156 46.09 15.95 -9.45
C GLN A 156 46.94 14.92 -8.72
N GLN A 157 47.51 15.36 -7.59
CA GLN A 157 48.22 14.50 -6.66
C GLN A 157 47.25 13.47 -6.08
N GLN A 158 47.62 12.20 -6.23
CA GLN A 158 46.89 11.06 -5.69
C GLN A 158 46.95 11.11 -4.15
N PRO A 159 45.81 11.07 -3.43
CA PRO A 159 45.80 11.03 -1.98
C PRO A 159 46.51 9.78 -1.44
N ALA A 160 47.20 9.93 -0.31
CA ALA A 160 47.90 8.84 0.34
C ALA A 160 46.94 7.68 0.72
N PRO A 161 47.38 6.41 0.64
CA PRO A 161 46.58 5.26 1.07
C PRO A 161 46.22 5.35 2.55
N LEU A 162 44.97 5.04 2.88
CA LEU A 162 44.51 4.90 4.27
C LEU A 162 45.24 3.74 4.98
N PRO A 163 45.54 3.87 6.28
CA PRO A 163 46.13 2.79 7.06
C PRO A 163 45.19 1.58 7.16
N ALA A 164 45.79 0.39 7.17
CA ALA A 164 45.09 -0.88 7.24
C ALA A 164 44.31 -1.02 8.57
N PRO A 165 43.12 -1.64 8.57
CA PRO A 165 42.32 -1.87 9.78
C PRO A 165 43.05 -2.83 10.74
N GLU A 166 43.06 -2.47 12.02
CA GLU A 166 43.65 -3.30 13.08
C GLU A 166 42.85 -4.60 13.31
N PRO A 167 43.53 -5.69 13.71
CA PRO A 167 42.89 -6.98 13.98
C PRO A 167 41.97 -6.90 15.22
N ASN A 168 40.69 -7.24 15.04
CA ASN A 168 39.75 -7.39 16.16
C ASN A 168 40.17 -8.57 17.05
N VAL A 169 40.48 -8.28 18.32
CA VAL A 169 40.65 -9.29 19.37
C VAL A 169 39.25 -9.68 19.87
N PRO A 170 38.84 -10.97 19.81
CA PRO A 170 37.56 -11.39 20.34
C PRO A 170 37.56 -11.35 21.86
N THR A 171 36.68 -10.53 22.44
CA THR A 171 36.36 -10.55 23.87
C THR A 171 35.62 -11.85 24.19
N ALA A 172 36.28 -12.69 24.97
CA ALA A 172 35.74 -13.95 25.46
C ALA A 172 34.71 -13.72 26.58
N LEU A 173 33.64 -14.52 26.51
CA LEU A 173 33.07 -15.29 27.62
C LEU A 173 32.61 -14.53 28.89
N GLY A 174 31.30 -14.33 28.99
CA GLY A 174 30.60 -14.08 30.25
C GLY A 174 29.35 -14.95 30.31
N THR A 175 29.46 -16.08 31.02
CA THR A 175 28.36 -16.92 31.49
C THR A 175 27.88 -16.37 32.84
N GLU A 176 26.59 -16.12 33.00
CA GLU A 176 25.80 -16.02 34.26
C GLU A 176 24.41 -15.55 33.80
N GLY A 177 23.32 -16.32 33.84
CA GLY A 177 22.71 -16.94 35.02
C GLY A 177 21.51 -16.06 35.41
N ASP A 178 20.27 -16.55 35.25
CA ASP A 178 19.15 -16.39 36.21
C ASP A 178 17.78 -16.72 35.61
N VAL A 179 17.23 -17.82 36.15
CA VAL A 179 15.85 -18.21 36.51
C VAL A 179 14.66 -17.58 35.76
#